data_AF-T0LTX8-F1
#
_entry.id   AF-T0LTX8-F1
#
_cell.length_a   1.000
_cell.length_b   1.000
_cell.length_c   1.000
_cell.angle_alpha   90.00
_cell.angle_beta   90.00
_cell.angle_gamma   90.00
#
_symmetry.space_group_name_H-M   'P 1'
#
loop_
_entity.id
_entity.type
_entity.pdbx_description
1 polymer ?
#
loop_
_entity_poly.entity_id
_entity_poly.type
_entity_poly.pdbx_seq_one_letter_code
_entity_poly.pdbx_strand_id
1 'polypeptide(L)'
;MSDIRNWLEKNNRFTGLGIAILTSAIIVVLSVYVYGEIIFLVPVVTFFSFHFTKLYKLKPRFLGSVVVFIIAAMLSSAIVANIEYSSHPTFATTFPNGIQVLGNVTPYGSVADDFHYTITITQNSSTNVNLSSVVLHIATSGYTANHILAASITNSSGITTYRYYYNTTDLPSGIYKYNVSYTETNGTVVYSGPMGGPVHDPEIDLFEGFVPTYLLTYLIYFELIFAVGVFIGRSIGNSMRYSQQRRNQPPPQS
;
A
#
# COMPACT_ATOMS: atom_id res chain seq x y z
N MET A 1 -17.16 32.99 -21.01
CA MET A 1 -17.13 31.64 -20.39
C MET A 1 -17.71 30.51 -21.27
N SER A 2 -18.32 30.80 -22.43
CA SER A 2 -18.90 29.78 -23.33
C SER A 2 -17.86 28.90 -24.04
N ASP A 3 -16.73 29.48 -24.45
CA ASP A 3 -15.88 28.83 -25.46
C ASP A 3 -15.05 27.68 -24.89
N ILE A 4 -14.51 27.85 -23.68
CA ILE A 4 -13.76 26.81 -22.97
C ILE A 4 -14.67 25.64 -22.62
N ARG A 5 -15.88 25.92 -22.10
CA ARG A 5 -16.85 24.89 -21.77
C ARG A 5 -17.27 24.11 -23.02
N ASN A 6 -17.59 24.81 -24.11
CA ASN A 6 -17.97 24.18 -25.37
C ASN A 6 -16.83 23.32 -25.93
N TRP A 7 -15.58 23.77 -25.80
CA TRP A 7 -14.41 22.99 -26.20
C TRP A 7 -14.23 21.72 -25.33
N LEU A 8 -14.39 21.83 -24.02
CA LEU A 8 -14.32 20.69 -23.09
C LEU A 8 -15.39 19.63 -23.42
N GLU A 9 -16.61 20.07 -23.69
CA GLU A 9 -17.73 19.18 -24.03
C GLU A 9 -17.53 18.51 -25.41
N LYS A 10 -16.98 19.23 -26.39
CA LYS A 10 -16.66 18.69 -27.72
C LYS A 10 -15.54 17.64 -27.68
N ASN A 11 -14.59 17.78 -26.76
CA ASN A 11 -13.43 16.89 -26.60
C ASN A 11 -13.52 15.98 -25.35
N ASN A 12 -14.73 15.74 -24.85
CA ASN A 12 -15.00 15.15 -23.53
C ASN A 12 -14.33 13.80 -23.23
N ARG A 13 -13.96 13.02 -24.26
CA ARG A 13 -13.23 11.76 -24.08
C ARG A 13 -11.83 11.99 -23.54
N PHE A 14 -11.11 12.97 -24.09
CA PHE A 14 -9.74 13.27 -23.70
C PHE A 14 -9.72 14.22 -22.50
N THR A 15 -10.56 15.25 -22.51
CA THR A 15 -10.59 16.24 -21.43
C THR A 15 -11.14 15.65 -20.14
N GLY A 16 -12.19 14.81 -20.22
CA GLY A 16 -12.74 14.10 -19.06
C GLY A 16 -11.71 13.15 -18.44
N LEU A 17 -10.99 12.40 -19.28
CA LEU A 17 -9.93 11.50 -18.83
C LEU A 17 -8.76 12.27 -18.20
N GLY A 18 -8.27 13.33 -18.86
CA GLY A 18 -7.18 14.15 -18.35
C GLY A 18 -7.49 14.79 -17.00
N ILE A 19 -8.69 15.39 -16.85
CA ILE A 19 -9.13 15.97 -15.58
C ILE A 19 -9.27 14.89 -14.50
N ALA A 20 -9.84 13.72 -14.84
CA ALA A 20 -9.98 12.62 -13.90
C ALA A 20 -8.62 12.11 -13.41
N ILE A 21 -7.63 11.96 -14.30
CA ILE A 21 -6.27 11.55 -13.93
C ILE A 21 -5.61 12.59 -13.01
N LEU A 22 -5.63 13.87 -13.39
CA LEU A 22 -5.01 14.94 -12.59
C LEU A 22 -5.62 15.06 -11.21
N THR A 23 -6.95 15.06 -11.11
CA THR A 23 -7.64 15.12 -9.81
C THR A 23 -7.40 13.88 -8.98
N SER A 24 -7.42 12.69 -9.59
CA SER A 24 -7.10 11.43 -8.93
C SER A 24 -5.67 11.39 -8.40
N ALA A 25 -4.70 11.90 -9.16
CA ALA A 25 -3.31 11.98 -8.73
C ALA A 25 -3.15 12.84 -7.47
N ILE A 26 -3.84 13.99 -7.41
CA ILE A 26 -3.86 14.84 -6.20
C ILE A 26 -4.45 14.07 -5.01
N ILE A 27 -5.56 13.36 -5.21
CA ILE A 27 -6.19 12.55 -4.16
C ILE A 27 -5.27 11.43 -3.67
N VAL A 28 -4.53 10.77 -4.57
CA VAL A 28 -3.54 9.74 -4.22
C VAL A 28 -2.43 10.34 -3.34
N VAL A 29 -1.86 11.48 -3.74
CA VAL A 29 -0.82 12.16 -2.93
C VAL A 29 -1.37 12.55 -1.55
N LEU A 30 -2.57 13.14 -1.49
CA LEU A 30 -3.21 13.50 -0.22
C LEU A 30 -3.49 12.27 0.66
N SER A 31 -3.89 11.16 0.06
CA SER A 31 -4.13 9.91 0.79
C SER A 31 -2.87 9.43 1.49
N VAL A 32 -1.74 9.41 0.78
CA VAL A 32 -0.49 8.90 1.34
C VAL A 32 0.06 9.79 2.46
N TYR A 33 0.00 11.12 2.30
CA TYR A 33 0.65 12.05 3.23
C TYR A 33 -0.25 12.65 4.31
N VAL A 34 -1.58 12.58 4.17
CA VAL A 34 -2.52 13.21 5.10
C VAL A 34 -3.40 12.18 5.80
N TYR A 35 -4.16 11.39 5.04
CA TYR A 35 -5.12 10.43 5.60
C TYR A 35 -5.44 9.34 4.57
N GLY A 36 -5.06 8.09 4.86
CA GLY A 36 -5.07 6.98 3.91
C GLY A 36 -6.42 6.75 3.23
N GLU A 37 -7.50 6.90 3.97
CA GLU A 37 -8.88 6.64 3.54
C GLU A 37 -9.38 7.64 2.50
N ILE A 38 -8.68 8.77 2.29
CA ILE A 38 -8.98 9.72 1.20
C ILE A 38 -8.89 9.04 -0.18
N ILE A 39 -8.15 7.93 -0.31
CA ILE A 39 -8.03 7.18 -1.57
C ILE A 39 -9.39 6.68 -2.11
N PHE A 40 -10.38 6.49 -1.23
CA PHE A 40 -11.73 6.10 -1.65
C PHE A 40 -12.49 7.22 -2.38
N LEU A 41 -11.96 8.45 -2.41
CA LEU A 41 -12.50 9.55 -3.20
C LEU A 41 -12.07 9.51 -4.68
N VAL A 42 -11.05 8.75 -5.05
CA VAL A 42 -10.60 8.60 -6.46
C VAL A 42 -11.77 8.22 -7.41
N PRO A 43 -12.61 7.20 -7.14
CA PRO A 43 -13.75 6.87 -8.01
C PRO A 43 -14.80 7.99 -8.04
N VAL A 44 -14.94 8.75 -6.95
CA VAL A 44 -15.90 9.86 -6.84
C VAL A 44 -15.48 11.03 -7.73
N VAL A 45 -14.22 11.48 -7.62
CA VAL A 45 -13.70 12.58 -8.46
C VAL A 45 -13.62 12.18 -9.94
N THR A 46 -13.37 10.90 -10.23
CA THR A 46 -13.44 10.34 -11.59
C THR A 46 -14.86 10.44 -12.15
N PHE A 47 -15.87 10.00 -11.38
CA PHE A 47 -17.27 10.14 -11.77
C PHE A 47 -17.65 11.59 -12.04
N PHE A 48 -17.31 12.50 -11.13
CA PHE A 48 -17.62 13.92 -11.30
C PHE A 48 -16.92 14.51 -12.52
N SER A 49 -15.64 14.17 -12.77
CA SER A 49 -14.89 14.61 -13.96
C SER A 49 -15.59 14.20 -15.27
N PHE A 50 -16.06 12.96 -15.37
CA PHE A 50 -16.83 12.48 -16.52
C PHE A 50 -18.25 13.04 -16.58
N HIS A 51 -18.82 13.44 -15.45
CA HIS A 51 -20.11 14.09 -15.40
C HIS A 51 -20.04 15.53 -15.89
N PHE A 52 -19.08 16.31 -15.39
CA PHE A 52 -18.88 17.72 -15.76
C PHE A 52 -18.51 17.90 -17.23
N THR A 53 -17.72 16.98 -17.80
CA THR A 53 -17.36 17.00 -19.22
C THR A 53 -18.45 16.43 -20.15
N LYS A 54 -19.61 16.02 -19.61
CA LYS A 54 -20.73 15.41 -20.36
C LYS A 54 -20.38 14.11 -21.08
N LEU A 55 -19.40 13.35 -20.60
CA LEU A 55 -19.09 12.02 -21.13
C LEU A 55 -20.15 11.00 -20.68
N TYR A 56 -21.42 11.09 -21.08
CA TYR A 56 -22.50 10.26 -20.50
C TYR A 56 -22.59 8.82 -21.00
N LYS A 57 -21.86 8.48 -22.08
CA LYS A 57 -21.90 7.14 -22.66
C LYS A 57 -21.29 6.12 -21.69
N LEU A 58 -22.01 5.02 -21.43
CA LEU A 58 -21.65 4.05 -20.39
C LEU A 58 -20.33 3.33 -20.67
N LYS A 59 -20.17 2.75 -21.87
CA LYS A 59 -18.94 2.04 -22.28
C LYS A 59 -17.66 2.88 -22.13
N PRO A 60 -17.55 4.12 -22.67
CA PRO A 60 -16.33 4.91 -22.50
C PRO A 60 -16.12 5.42 -21.07
N ARG A 61 -17.17 5.53 -20.24
CA ARG A 61 -17.01 5.85 -18.82
C ARG A 61 -16.31 4.74 -18.06
N PHE A 62 -16.79 3.50 -18.21
CA PHE A 62 -16.18 2.35 -17.56
C PHE A 62 -14.77 2.06 -18.09
N LEU A 63 -14.54 2.19 -19.40
CA LEU A 63 -13.18 2.04 -19.93
C LEU A 63 -12.26 3.16 -19.41
N GLY A 64 -12.76 4.39 -19.35
CA GLY A 64 -12.02 5.52 -18.80
C GLY A 64 -11.73 5.38 -17.31
N SER A 65 -12.67 4.87 -16.51
CA SER A 65 -12.48 4.67 -15.06
C SER A 65 -11.42 3.61 -14.78
N VAL A 66 -11.39 2.52 -15.54
CA VAL A 66 -10.32 1.51 -15.46
C VAL A 66 -8.96 2.12 -15.77
N VAL A 67 -8.85 2.98 -16.79
CA VAL A 67 -7.59 3.67 -17.11
C VAL A 67 -7.16 4.61 -15.97
N VAL A 68 -8.10 5.39 -15.42
CA VAL A 68 -7.81 6.25 -14.27
C VAL A 68 -7.34 5.44 -13.07
N PHE A 69 -8.01 4.31 -12.79
CA PHE A 69 -7.63 3.40 -11.72
C PHE A 69 -6.21 2.85 -11.91
N ILE A 70 -5.86 2.37 -13.10
CA ILE A 70 -4.52 1.84 -13.38
C ILE A 70 -3.45 2.90 -13.09
N ILE A 71 -3.66 4.13 -13.57
CA ILE A 71 -2.71 5.23 -13.36
C ILE A 71 -2.63 5.61 -11.88
N ALA A 72 -3.78 5.67 -11.18
CA ALA A 72 -3.82 5.97 -9.75
C ALA A 72 -3.12 4.88 -8.92
N ALA A 73 -3.32 3.61 -9.28
CA ALA A 73 -2.66 2.47 -8.65
C ALA A 73 -1.15 2.52 -8.87
N MET A 74 -0.69 2.75 -10.10
CA MET A 74 0.75 2.93 -10.40
C MET A 74 1.35 4.08 -9.59
N LEU A 75 0.67 5.23 -9.54
CA LEU A 75 1.15 6.37 -8.75
C LEU A 75 1.21 6.06 -7.26
N SER A 76 0.17 5.41 -6.72
CA SER A 76 0.15 5.00 -5.31
C SER A 76 1.28 4.01 -5.00
N SER A 77 1.49 3.01 -5.87
CA SER A 77 2.57 2.04 -5.71
C SER A 77 3.94 2.69 -5.79
N ALA A 78 4.15 3.65 -6.67
CA ALA A 78 5.43 4.38 -6.77
C ALA A 78 5.73 5.18 -5.50
N ILE A 79 4.75 5.91 -4.97
CA ILE A 79 4.94 6.70 -3.75
C ILE A 79 5.17 5.77 -2.54
N VAL A 80 4.37 4.70 -2.41
CA VAL A 80 4.50 3.76 -1.29
C VAL A 80 5.83 3.00 -1.39
N ALA A 81 6.24 2.54 -2.57
CA ALA A 81 7.55 1.92 -2.79
C ALA A 81 8.68 2.86 -2.36
N ASN A 82 8.63 4.13 -2.75
CA ASN A 82 9.63 5.11 -2.36
C ASN A 82 9.71 5.33 -0.85
N ILE A 83 8.55 5.48 -0.19
CA ILE A 83 8.46 5.67 1.25
C ILE A 83 9.04 4.46 1.97
N GLU A 84 8.60 3.26 1.62
CA GLU A 84 9.07 2.01 2.23
C GLU A 84 10.57 1.85 2.01
N TYR A 85 11.05 1.98 0.77
CA TYR A 85 12.47 1.84 0.40
C TYR A 85 13.38 2.81 1.15
N SER A 86 12.93 4.05 1.33
CA SER A 86 13.71 5.10 2.02
C SER A 86 13.51 5.10 3.54
N SER A 87 12.48 4.42 4.04
CA SER A 87 12.19 4.36 5.48
C SER A 87 13.11 3.38 6.20
N HIS A 88 13.25 3.54 7.51
CA HIS A 88 13.93 2.57 8.38
C HIS A 88 12.89 1.95 9.32
N PRO A 89 11.96 1.12 8.80
CA PRO A 89 10.83 0.66 9.56
C PRO A 89 11.29 -0.20 10.73
N THR A 90 10.61 -0.03 11.86
CA THR A 90 10.76 -0.91 13.02
C THR A 90 9.56 -1.84 13.05
N PHE A 91 9.83 -3.14 12.96
CA PHE A 91 8.82 -4.19 13.01
C PHE A 91 8.68 -4.71 14.43
N ALA A 92 7.44 -4.87 14.89
CA ALA A 92 7.12 -5.48 16.17
C ALA A 92 6.48 -6.84 15.95
N THR A 93 6.91 -7.84 16.71
CA THR A 93 6.29 -9.15 16.76
C THR A 93 6.41 -9.72 18.19
N THR A 94 5.82 -10.89 18.41
CA THR A 94 5.91 -11.59 19.68
C THR A 94 6.31 -13.04 19.46
N PHE A 95 7.01 -13.58 20.43
CA PHE A 95 7.12 -15.03 20.58
C PHE A 95 5.79 -15.61 21.11
N PRO A 96 5.54 -16.93 20.93
CA PRO A 96 4.35 -17.59 21.45
C PRO A 96 4.12 -17.43 22.96
N ASN A 97 5.20 -17.23 23.73
CA ASN A 97 5.15 -17.01 25.18
C ASN A 97 4.91 -15.53 25.58
N GLY A 98 4.64 -14.65 24.61
CA GLY A 98 4.31 -13.24 24.85
C GLY A 98 5.51 -12.29 24.97
N ILE A 99 6.74 -12.79 24.84
CA ILE A 99 7.95 -11.94 24.81
C ILE A 99 7.90 -11.07 23.54
N GLN A 100 8.10 -9.76 23.72
CA GLN A 100 8.10 -8.81 22.62
C GLN A 100 9.45 -8.77 21.91
N VAL A 101 9.39 -8.68 20.59
CA VAL A 101 10.53 -8.54 19.70
C VAL A 101 10.32 -7.32 18.82
N LEU A 102 11.27 -6.41 18.86
CA LEU A 102 11.35 -5.25 17.99
C LEU A 102 12.57 -5.40 17.10
N GLY A 103 12.38 -5.45 15.79
CA GLY A 103 13.48 -5.54 14.83
C GLY A 103 13.52 -4.33 13.92
N ASN A 104 14.71 -3.85 13.61
CA ASN A 104 14.92 -2.94 12.48
C ASN A 104 16.14 -3.41 11.66
N VAL A 105 16.21 -2.95 10.42
CA VAL A 105 17.34 -3.18 9.53
C VAL A 105 17.76 -1.85 8.89
N THR A 106 19.06 -1.64 8.72
CA THR A 106 19.63 -0.42 8.14
C THR A 106 20.78 -0.76 7.20
N PRO A 107 20.75 -0.29 5.93
CA PRO A 107 19.60 0.35 5.28
C PRO A 107 18.42 -0.63 5.13
N TYR A 108 17.19 -0.13 4.93
CA TYR A 108 16.07 -1.03 4.60
C TYR A 108 16.04 -1.34 3.11
N GLY A 109 16.01 -0.32 2.25
CA GLY A 109 16.18 -0.45 0.82
C GLY A 109 17.57 -0.02 0.39
N SER A 110 18.33 -0.92 -0.23
CA SER A 110 19.60 -0.54 -0.85
C SER A 110 20.14 -1.61 -1.79
N VAL A 111 20.99 -1.17 -2.72
CA VAL A 111 21.95 -2.04 -3.43
C VAL A 111 23.28 -2.08 -2.67
N ALA A 112 23.31 -1.61 -1.41
CA ALA A 112 24.50 -1.52 -0.58
C ALA A 112 25.04 -2.90 -0.15
N ASP A 113 26.33 -2.90 0.17
CA ASP A 113 27.09 -4.11 0.44
C ASP A 113 26.93 -4.67 1.87
N ASP A 114 26.24 -3.95 2.77
CA ASP A 114 26.09 -4.36 4.18
C ASP A 114 24.71 -3.98 4.75
N PHE A 115 24.05 -4.93 5.43
CA PHE A 115 22.80 -4.72 6.18
C PHE A 115 23.01 -4.96 7.67
N HIS A 116 22.59 -4.00 8.50
CA HIS A 116 22.73 -4.06 9.95
C HIS A 116 21.37 -4.27 10.58
N TYR A 117 21.18 -5.38 11.29
CA TYR A 117 19.95 -5.68 11.99
C TYR A 117 20.10 -5.36 13.48
N THR A 118 19.15 -4.61 14.03
CA THR A 118 19.05 -4.44 15.49
C THR A 118 17.76 -5.10 15.97
N ILE A 119 17.90 -6.13 16.80
CA ILE A 119 16.78 -6.85 17.41
C ILE A 119 16.76 -6.55 18.90
N THR A 120 15.69 -5.97 19.39
CA THR A 120 15.44 -5.74 20.82
C THR A 120 14.42 -6.73 21.32
N ILE A 121 14.80 -7.52 22.32
CA ILE A 121 13.92 -8.47 23.01
C ILE A 121 13.64 -7.94 24.42
N THR A 122 12.36 -7.74 24.71
CA THR A 122 11.88 -7.30 26.04
C THR A 122 11.31 -8.50 26.77
N GLN A 123 12.05 -8.99 27.76
CA GLN A 123 11.59 -10.09 28.62
C GLN A 123 10.62 -9.59 29.68
N ASN A 124 9.60 -10.40 29.97
CA ASN A 124 8.86 -10.27 31.22
C ASN A 124 9.58 -11.08 32.31
N SER A 125 9.51 -10.61 33.56
CA SER A 125 10.24 -11.15 34.72
C SER A 125 9.98 -12.63 35.04
N SER A 126 9.03 -13.28 34.37
CA SER A 126 8.66 -14.69 34.55
C SER A 126 9.28 -15.65 33.53
N THR A 127 9.94 -15.17 32.47
CA THR A 127 10.48 -16.03 31.40
C THR A 127 12.00 -16.04 31.39
N ASN A 128 12.60 -17.13 31.87
CA ASN A 128 14.03 -17.42 31.74
C ASN A 128 14.35 -17.88 30.30
N VAL A 129 14.53 -16.94 29.37
CA VAL A 129 15.05 -17.25 28.04
C VAL A 129 16.57 -17.25 28.07
N ASN A 130 17.19 -18.28 27.51
CA ASN A 130 18.63 -18.27 27.27
C ASN A 130 18.97 -17.33 26.12
N LEU A 131 19.25 -16.08 26.48
CA LEU A 131 19.59 -14.99 25.58
C LEU A 131 20.91 -15.19 24.81
N SER A 132 21.74 -16.16 25.20
CA SER A 132 22.94 -16.55 24.42
C SER A 132 22.64 -17.40 23.18
N SER A 133 21.39 -17.85 23.02
CA SER A 133 20.96 -18.76 21.93
C SER A 133 20.15 -18.07 20.84
N VAL A 134 20.08 -16.73 20.83
CA VAL A 134 19.27 -16.01 19.84
C VAL A 134 19.93 -16.08 18.46
N VAL A 135 19.17 -16.56 17.48
CA VAL A 135 19.59 -16.70 16.08
C VAL A 135 18.68 -15.87 15.21
N LEU A 136 19.27 -15.08 14.30
CA LEU A 136 18.53 -14.39 13.25
C LEU A 136 18.42 -15.30 12.03
N HIS A 137 17.21 -15.47 11.52
CA HIS A 137 16.96 -16.19 10.28
C HIS A 137 16.47 -15.20 9.23
N ILE A 138 17.18 -15.12 8.09
CA ILE A 138 16.84 -14.27 6.95
C ILE A 138 16.43 -15.20 5.81
N ALA A 139 15.31 -14.90 5.15
CA ALA A 139 14.79 -15.74 4.09
C ALA A 139 14.11 -14.93 2.98
N THR A 140 14.26 -15.42 1.75
CA THR A 140 13.42 -15.08 0.60
C THR A 140 13.09 -16.36 -0.18
N SER A 141 12.35 -16.25 -1.29
CA SER A 141 12.03 -17.39 -2.14
C SER A 141 13.32 -18.05 -2.65
N GLY A 142 13.64 -19.25 -2.17
CA GLY A 142 14.81 -20.01 -2.60
C GLY A 142 16.13 -19.69 -1.87
N TYR A 143 16.13 -18.82 -0.86
CA TYR A 143 17.33 -18.53 -0.06
C TYR A 143 17.01 -18.41 1.43
N THR A 144 17.86 -19.01 2.28
CA THR A 144 17.77 -18.93 3.74
C THR A 144 19.15 -18.85 4.35
N ALA A 145 19.34 -17.96 5.32
CA ALA A 145 20.57 -17.83 6.08
C ALA A 145 20.29 -17.71 7.59
N ASN A 146 21.14 -18.34 8.41
CA ASN A 146 21.05 -18.33 9.86
C ASN A 146 22.29 -17.67 10.44
N HIS A 147 22.12 -16.72 11.36
CA HIS A 147 23.24 -15.97 11.93
C HIS A 147 23.28 -16.01 13.44
N ILE A 148 24.46 -16.36 13.94
CA ILE A 148 24.80 -16.31 15.35
C ILE A 148 25.16 -14.87 15.70
N LEU A 149 24.78 -14.47 16.90
CA LEU A 149 24.90 -13.13 17.45
C LEU A 149 26.28 -12.48 17.25
N ALA A 150 26.30 -11.21 16.79
CA ALA A 150 27.52 -10.42 16.74
C ALA A 150 27.79 -9.64 18.05
N ALA A 151 26.76 -9.04 18.66
CA ALA A 151 26.88 -8.39 19.97
C ALA A 151 25.52 -8.23 20.67
N SER A 152 25.48 -8.37 22.00
CA SER A 152 24.30 -8.07 22.82
C SER A 152 24.61 -7.09 23.96
N ILE A 153 23.67 -6.20 24.25
CA ILE A 153 23.69 -5.34 25.44
C ILE A 153 22.36 -5.51 26.18
N THR A 154 22.42 -5.84 27.47
CA THR A 154 21.25 -5.89 28.35
C THR A 154 21.26 -4.67 29.27
N ASN A 155 20.15 -3.93 29.33
CA ASN A 155 20.02 -2.78 30.22
C ASN A 155 19.52 -3.19 31.61
N SER A 156 19.56 -2.25 32.56
CA SER A 156 19.08 -2.45 33.95
C SER A 156 17.59 -2.76 34.06
N SER A 157 16.81 -2.55 32.99
CA SER A 157 15.39 -2.87 32.89
C SER A 157 15.11 -4.26 32.31
N GLY A 158 16.15 -5.08 32.06
CA GLY A 158 16.00 -6.44 31.51
C GLY A 158 15.71 -6.49 30.00
N ILE A 159 15.84 -5.36 29.30
CA ILE A 159 15.72 -5.30 27.84
C ILE A 159 17.07 -5.66 27.25
N THR A 160 17.09 -6.63 26.32
CA THR A 160 18.31 -7.04 25.63
C THR A 160 18.25 -6.66 24.17
N THR A 161 19.23 -5.89 23.72
CA THR A 161 19.40 -5.49 22.33
C THR A 161 20.53 -6.28 21.71
N TYR A 162 20.22 -6.97 20.63
CA TYR A 162 21.13 -7.74 19.78
C TYR A 162 21.41 -6.97 18.50
N ARG A 163 22.67 -6.98 18.08
CA ARG A 163 23.09 -6.48 16.77
C ARG A 163 23.63 -7.63 15.94
N TYR A 164 23.18 -7.69 14.69
CA TYR A 164 23.67 -8.62 13.68
C TYR A 164 24.17 -7.81 12.49
N TYR A 165 25.27 -8.25 11.90
CA TYR A 165 25.86 -7.65 10.72
C TYR A 165 25.79 -8.66 9.58
N TYR A 166 25.32 -8.20 8.42
CA TYR A 166 25.28 -8.99 7.21
C TYR A 166 26.10 -8.30 6.14
N ASN A 167 27.10 -9.00 5.60
CA ASN A 167 27.84 -8.57 4.42
C ASN A 167 27.23 -9.24 3.18
N THR A 168 26.78 -8.45 2.21
CA THR A 168 25.91 -8.90 1.10
C THR A 168 26.63 -9.67 0.00
N THR A 169 27.95 -9.88 0.11
CA THR A 169 28.63 -10.85 -0.76
C THR A 169 27.95 -12.23 -0.74
N ASP A 170 27.16 -12.52 0.30
CA ASP A 170 26.36 -13.74 0.43
C ASP A 170 24.82 -13.54 0.28
N LEU A 171 24.27 -12.33 0.12
CA LEU A 171 22.81 -12.15 -0.13
C LEU A 171 22.55 -12.03 -1.62
N PRO A 172 21.81 -12.95 -2.25
CA PRO A 172 21.30 -12.70 -3.59
C PRO A 172 20.39 -11.47 -3.60
N SER A 173 20.14 -10.91 -4.78
CA SER A 173 19.18 -9.81 -4.90
C SER A 173 17.77 -10.32 -4.58
N GLY A 174 17.00 -9.53 -3.83
CA GLY A 174 15.67 -9.94 -3.39
C GLY A 174 15.05 -9.07 -2.29
N ILE A 175 13.74 -9.30 -2.09
CA ILE A 175 12.97 -8.79 -0.95
C ILE A 175 12.97 -9.86 0.14
N TYR A 176 13.47 -9.52 1.33
CA TYR A 176 13.66 -10.47 2.42
C TYR A 176 12.59 -10.36 3.51
N LYS A 177 12.44 -11.44 4.25
CA LYS A 177 11.82 -11.45 5.58
C LYS A 177 12.81 -12.02 6.57
N TYR A 178 12.68 -11.65 7.83
CA TYR A 178 13.46 -12.28 8.89
C TYR A 178 12.59 -12.63 10.09
N ASN A 179 13.05 -13.60 10.87
CA ASN A 179 12.54 -13.85 12.20
C ASN A 179 13.72 -14.14 13.13
N VAL A 180 13.45 -14.23 14.42
CA VAL A 180 14.44 -14.66 15.39
C VAL A 180 13.95 -15.91 16.11
N SER A 181 14.88 -16.76 16.48
CA SER A 181 14.60 -17.89 17.36
C SER A 181 15.49 -17.86 18.59
N TYR A 182 15.06 -18.57 19.64
CA TYR A 182 15.92 -18.90 20.77
C TYR A 182 15.65 -20.35 21.19
N THR A 183 16.57 -20.92 21.96
CA THR A 183 16.45 -22.27 22.51
C THR A 183 16.05 -22.20 23.98
N GLU A 184 14.94 -22.84 24.33
CA GLU A 184 14.51 -23.03 25.72
C GLU A 184 15.45 -23.99 26.48
N THR A 185 15.40 -23.97 27.82
CA THR A 185 16.20 -24.86 28.68
C THR A 185 15.96 -26.36 28.41
N ASN A 186 14.79 -26.71 27.87
CA ASN A 186 14.43 -28.08 27.48
C ASN A 186 14.97 -28.49 26.08
N GLY A 187 15.66 -27.59 25.37
CA GLY A 187 16.19 -27.80 24.02
C GLY A 187 15.22 -27.46 22.86
N THR A 188 14.01 -26.98 23.15
CA THR A 188 13.03 -26.59 22.12
C THR A 188 13.40 -25.26 21.50
N VAL A 189 13.40 -25.18 20.17
CA VAL A 189 13.61 -23.92 19.43
C VAL A 189 12.27 -23.21 19.24
N VAL A 190 12.19 -21.97 19.70
CA VAL A 190 10.99 -21.13 19.64
C VAL A 190 11.25 -19.96 18.70
N TYR A 191 10.36 -19.77 17.72
CA TYR A 191 10.47 -18.73 16.69
C TYR A 191 9.54 -17.56 16.97
N SER A 192 9.97 -16.36 16.62
CA SER A 192 9.11 -15.18 16.53
C SER A 192 8.23 -15.24 15.28
N GLY A 193 7.21 -14.39 15.21
CA GLY A 193 6.55 -14.09 13.94
C GLY A 193 7.53 -13.47 12.92
N PRO A 194 7.21 -13.53 11.62
CA PRO A 194 8.02 -12.92 10.58
C PRO A 194 7.95 -11.39 10.63
N MET A 195 9.08 -10.74 10.39
CA MET A 195 9.26 -9.30 10.23
C MET A 195 9.68 -9.00 8.79
N GLY A 196 9.38 -7.79 8.30
CA GLY A 196 9.83 -7.34 6.99
C GLY A 196 11.35 -7.15 6.99
N GLY A 197 12.05 -7.80 6.05
CA GLY A 197 13.49 -7.70 5.91
C GLY A 197 13.92 -6.63 4.92
N PRO A 198 15.23 -6.46 4.73
CA PRO A 198 15.73 -5.49 3.78
C PRO A 198 15.31 -5.86 2.35
N VAL A 199 15.27 -4.84 1.51
CA VAL A 199 15.18 -4.98 0.07
C VAL A 199 16.57 -4.79 -0.50
N HIS A 200 17.20 -5.90 -0.86
CA HIS A 200 18.48 -5.94 -1.56
C HIS A 200 18.23 -5.97 -3.06
N ASP A 201 17.55 -4.93 -3.54
CA ASP A 201 17.16 -4.75 -4.93
C ASP A 201 16.95 -3.25 -5.18
N PRO A 202 17.03 -2.80 -6.44
CA PRO A 202 16.53 -1.50 -6.84
C PRO A 202 15.09 -1.22 -6.37
N GLU A 203 14.78 0.04 -6.04
CA GLU A 203 13.42 0.50 -5.66
C GLU A 203 12.34 0.09 -6.68
N ILE A 204 12.71 -0.02 -7.96
CA ILE A 204 11.79 -0.41 -9.03
C ILE A 204 11.23 -1.81 -8.84
N ASP A 205 11.96 -2.75 -8.24
CA ASP A 205 11.48 -4.12 -8.02
C ASP A 205 10.40 -4.15 -6.93
N LEU A 206 10.52 -3.28 -5.93
CA LEU A 206 9.51 -3.03 -4.90
C LEU A 206 8.24 -2.45 -5.52
N PHE A 207 8.39 -1.47 -6.43
CA PHE A 207 7.29 -0.92 -7.21
C PHE A 207 6.58 -1.99 -8.06
N GLU A 208 7.34 -2.80 -8.77
CA GLU A 208 6.80 -3.88 -9.61
C GLU A 208 6.05 -4.94 -8.80
N GLY A 209 6.47 -5.22 -7.56
CA GLY A 209 5.74 -6.08 -6.63
C GLY A 209 4.44 -5.46 -6.10
N PHE A 210 4.41 -4.14 -5.87
CA PHE A 210 3.22 -3.45 -5.36
C PHE A 210 2.13 -3.26 -6.41
N VAL A 211 2.47 -2.92 -7.65
CA VAL A 211 1.47 -2.59 -8.68
C VAL A 211 0.41 -3.70 -8.88
N PRO A 212 0.77 -4.99 -9.08
CA PRO A 212 -0.21 -6.07 -9.21
C PRO A 212 -1.08 -6.22 -7.97
N THR A 213 -0.50 -6.05 -6.77
CA THR A 213 -1.20 -6.17 -5.49
C THR A 213 -2.29 -5.11 -5.38
N TYR A 214 -1.97 -3.84 -5.66
CA TYR A 214 -2.96 -2.75 -5.64
C TYR A 214 -4.01 -2.93 -6.73
N LEU A 215 -3.60 -3.29 -7.95
CA LEU A 215 -4.52 -3.50 -9.07
C LEU A 215 -5.55 -4.59 -8.75
N LEU A 216 -5.10 -5.77 -8.33
CA LEU A 216 -5.98 -6.91 -8.06
C LEU A 216 -6.88 -6.68 -6.85
N THR A 217 -6.34 -6.07 -5.80
CA THR A 217 -7.08 -5.86 -4.54
C THR A 217 -8.15 -4.78 -4.69
N TYR A 218 -7.83 -3.66 -5.34
CA TYR A 218 -8.69 -2.47 -5.29
C TYR A 218 -9.54 -2.21 -6.53
N LEU A 219 -9.29 -2.89 -7.66
CA LEU A 219 -10.04 -2.66 -8.90
C LEU A 219 -11.55 -2.87 -8.72
N ILE A 220 -11.92 -3.97 -8.05
CA ILE A 220 -13.34 -4.32 -7.84
C ILE A 220 -14.03 -3.26 -6.98
N TYR A 221 -13.40 -2.86 -5.87
CA TYR A 221 -13.96 -1.84 -4.97
C TYR A 221 -14.09 -0.48 -5.68
N PHE A 222 -13.06 -0.10 -6.44
CA PHE A 222 -13.06 1.12 -7.23
C PHE A 222 -14.23 1.15 -8.23
N GLU A 223 -14.36 0.10 -9.05
CA GLU A 223 -15.38 0.03 -10.09
C GLU A 223 -16.81 -0.09 -9.51
N LEU A 224 -16.98 -0.73 -8.35
CA LEU A 224 -18.27 -0.75 -7.66
C LEU A 224 -18.70 0.64 -7.21
N ILE A 225 -17.81 1.40 -6.56
CA ILE A 225 -18.10 2.77 -6.12
C ILE A 225 -18.40 3.67 -7.32
N PHE A 226 -17.59 3.56 -8.38
CA PHE A 226 -17.78 4.32 -9.61
C PHE A 226 -19.13 3.97 -10.27
N ALA A 227 -19.48 2.69 -10.37
CA ALA A 227 -20.74 2.23 -10.93
C ALA A 227 -21.95 2.80 -10.18
N VAL A 228 -21.92 2.79 -8.84
CA VAL A 228 -22.96 3.41 -8.01
C VAL A 228 -23.14 4.88 -8.38
N GLY A 229 -22.05 5.64 -8.50
CA GLY A 229 -22.09 7.04 -8.95
C GLY A 229 -22.75 7.19 -10.33
N VAL A 230 -22.36 6.35 -11.31
CA VAL A 230 -22.94 6.36 -12.65
C VAL A 230 -24.45 6.08 -12.64
N PHE A 231 -24.90 5.09 -11.87
CA PHE A 231 -26.32 4.73 -11.77
C PHE A 231 -27.15 5.80 -11.07
N ILE A 232 -26.65 6.38 -9.97
CA ILE A 232 -27.30 7.51 -9.29
C ILE A 232 -27.43 8.70 -10.24
N GLY A 233 -26.34 9.07 -10.91
CA GLY A 233 -26.34 10.18 -11.87
C GLY A 233 -27.33 9.96 -13.02
N ARG A 234 -27.49 8.72 -13.49
CA ARG A 234 -28.47 8.35 -14.52
C ARG A 234 -29.91 8.40 -13.99
N SER A 235 -30.15 7.91 -12.78
CA SER A 235 -31.47 7.92 -12.14
C SER A 235 -31.99 9.36 -11.97
N ILE A 236 -31.15 10.26 -11.44
CA ILE A 236 -31.47 11.68 -11.26
C ILE A 236 -31.76 12.34 -12.62
N GLY A 237 -30.93 12.06 -13.64
CA GLY A 237 -31.12 12.60 -14.99
C GLY A 237 -32.46 12.19 -15.62
N ASN A 238 -32.88 10.93 -15.44
CA ASN A 238 -34.17 10.45 -15.94
C ASN A 238 -35.35 11.08 -15.19
N SER A 239 -35.26 11.22 -13.87
CA SER A 239 -36.30 11.85 -13.05
C SER A 239 -36.56 13.31 -13.45
N MET A 240 -35.49 14.09 -13.66
CA MET A 240 -35.62 15.48 -14.09
C MET A 240 -36.27 15.63 -15.46
N ARG A 241 -35.93 14.75 -16.42
CA ARG A 241 -36.54 14.74 -17.75
C ARG A 241 -38.05 14.43 -17.69
N TYR A 242 -38.44 13.45 -16.88
CA TYR A 242 -39.84 13.09 -16.70
C TYR A 242 -40.65 14.23 -16.06
N SER A 243 -40.10 14.92 -15.06
CA SER A 243 -40.71 16.09 -14.44
C SER A 243 -40.88 17.25 -15.44
N GLN A 244 -39.87 17.51 -16.28
CA GLN A 244 -39.95 18.52 -17.34
C GLN A 244 -41.01 18.16 -18.40
N GLN A 245 -41.09 16.90 -18.82
CA GLN A 245 -42.11 16.45 -19.77
C GLN A 245 -43.53 16.60 -19.21
N ARG A 246 -43.77 16.24 -17.94
CA ARG A 246 -45.06 16.46 -17.27
C ARG A 246 -45.45 17.93 -17.19
N ARG A 247 -44.51 18.83 -16.91
CA ARG A 247 -44.78 20.28 -16.87
C ARG A 247 -45.14 20.86 -18.24
N ASN A 248 -44.64 20.24 -19.31
CA ASN A 248 -44.88 20.70 -20.68
C ASN A 248 -46.09 20.04 -21.36
N GLN A 249 -46.80 19.13 -20.67
CA GLN A 249 -48.04 18.56 -21.20
C GLN A 249 -49.22 19.50 -20.89
N PRO A 250 -50.05 19.85 -21.90
CA PRO A 250 -51.23 20.66 -21.67
C PRO A 250 -52.21 19.92 -20.74
N PRO A 251 -52.99 20.65 -19.91
CA PRO A 251 -53.94 20.03 -19.00
C PRO A 251 -54.94 19.15 -19.77
N PRO A 252 -55.35 18.01 -19.19
CA PRO A 252 -56.30 17.12 -19.85
C PRO A 252 -57.59 17.88 -20.17
N GLN A 253 -58.02 17.83 -21.43
CA GLN A 253 -59.30 18.41 -21.86
C GLN A 253 -60.41 17.56 -21.24
N SER A 254 -61.14 18.17 -20.30
CA SER A 254 -62.36 17.65 -19.68
C SER A 254 -63.56 17.84 -20.58
#